data_AF-A0A8H3G7Q8-F1
#
_entry.id   AF-A0A8H3G7Q8-F1
#
_cell.length_a   1.000
_cell.length_b   1.000
_cell.length_c   1.000
_cell.angle_alpha   90.00
_cell.angle_beta   90.00
_cell.angle_gamma   90.00
#
_symmetry.space_group_name_H-M   'P 1'
#
loop_
_entity.id
_entity.type
_entity.pdbx_description
1 polymer ?
#
loop_
_entity_poly.entity_id
_entity_poly.type
_entity_poly.pdbx_seq_one_letter_code
_entity_poly.pdbx_strand_id
1 'polypeptide(L)'
;MATNSLRSSGNSFKRSVTAFTTTRDPLLQCLAPRLSRSMATEVQLPQSEVYSPFTPTILRRPPPPVPNVLATVYSFPHMEPLRFTEYPANQLHLPLRRDILQRAVVYEADGHRGMRTANTKWRSEVHGSSRKIRPQKGTGRARLGDKKSPMLRGGGVAFGPKPRDMSTKLPRKIYDLAWRTALSYRYRRGELIVVQKIADIENEDSRWMEQIMQWNHWGKEDGRSLIVSRRVMPKLYEALNGGKEQPGCGRHGIVKEEADIDVKDLLELGRVVIEKRSLDAILREHSSDLNRRVPSAVRR
;
A
#
# COMPACT_ATOMS: atom_id res chain seq x y z
N MET A 1 -36.57 14.49 -81.36
CA MET A 1 -36.51 15.86 -80.83
C MET A 1 -35.12 15.98 -80.18
N ALA A 2 -34.07 16.41 -80.90
CA ALA A 2 -33.76 17.79 -81.31
C ALA A 2 -33.30 18.66 -80.12
N THR A 3 -32.17 19.38 -80.11
CA THR A 3 -31.02 19.60 -81.04
C THR A 3 -29.91 20.33 -80.23
N ASN A 4 -28.60 20.44 -80.56
CA ASN A 4 -27.75 20.08 -81.72
C ASN A 4 -26.26 19.90 -81.23
N SER A 5 -25.33 19.23 -81.93
CA SER A 5 -24.36 19.74 -82.95
C SER A 5 -23.65 21.07 -82.58
N LEU A 6 -22.33 21.31 -82.66
CA LEU A 6 -21.15 20.67 -83.32
C LEU A 6 -19.87 20.83 -82.40
N ARG A 7 -18.57 20.64 -82.74
CA ARG A 7 -17.79 20.23 -83.95
C ARG A 7 -16.41 19.61 -83.55
N SER A 8 -15.50 19.44 -84.52
CA SER A 8 -14.07 19.05 -84.42
C SER A 8 -13.16 20.26 -84.08
N SER A 9 -11.81 20.23 -84.01
CA SER A 9 -10.69 19.29 -84.31
C SER A 9 -9.42 19.87 -83.61
N GLY A 10 -8.30 19.20 -83.34
CA GLY A 10 -7.76 17.95 -83.87
C GLY A 10 -6.52 18.18 -84.77
N ASN A 11 -5.31 18.35 -84.18
CA ASN A 11 -4.04 17.94 -84.82
C ASN A 11 -2.82 17.95 -83.87
N SER A 12 -1.73 17.29 -84.29
CA SER A 12 -0.42 17.16 -83.61
C SER A 12 0.65 18.06 -84.26
N PHE A 13 1.74 18.43 -83.55
CA PHE A 13 3.12 18.40 -84.12
C PHE A 13 4.27 18.60 -83.10
N LYS A 14 5.19 17.62 -83.07
CA LYS A 14 6.68 17.65 -83.04
C LYS A 14 7.53 18.52 -82.08
N ARG A 15 8.69 17.92 -81.72
CA ARG A 15 9.86 18.40 -80.95
C ARG A 15 10.70 19.52 -81.60
N SER A 16 11.31 20.38 -80.77
CA SER A 16 12.72 20.88 -80.79
C SER A 16 12.96 21.67 -79.48
N VAL A 17 14.01 21.55 -78.64
CA VAL A 17 15.49 21.37 -78.79
C VAL A 17 16.24 22.70 -79.06
N THR A 18 17.42 22.87 -78.43
CA THR A 18 18.28 24.08 -78.25
C THR A 18 17.77 25.08 -77.18
N ALA A 19 18.49 25.57 -76.16
CA ALA A 19 19.91 25.61 -75.72
C ALA A 19 20.74 26.87 -76.07
N PHE A 20 21.61 27.29 -75.14
CA PHE A 20 22.51 28.48 -75.15
C PHE A 20 21.75 29.84 -75.04
N THR A 21 22.28 30.95 -74.48
CA THR A 21 23.55 31.21 -73.76
C THR A 21 23.44 32.43 -72.81
N THR A 22 24.43 32.58 -71.93
CA THR A 22 24.79 33.74 -71.11
C THR A 22 24.73 35.13 -71.80
N THR A 23 24.07 36.12 -71.18
CA THR A 23 24.56 37.49 -70.92
C THR A 23 23.63 38.26 -69.96
N ARG A 24 24.01 39.46 -69.51
CA ARG A 24 23.24 40.31 -68.58
C ARG A 24 22.41 41.36 -69.33
N ASP A 25 21.17 41.58 -68.92
CA ASP A 25 20.31 42.64 -69.47
C ASP A 25 20.73 44.05 -69.02
N PRO A 26 20.75 45.05 -69.93
CA PRO A 26 21.26 46.39 -69.65
C PRO A 26 20.23 47.37 -69.04
N LEU A 27 19.15 46.88 -68.41
CA LEU A 27 18.10 47.74 -67.83
C LEU A 27 18.43 48.28 -66.42
N LEU A 28 19.72 48.57 -66.18
CA LEU A 28 20.18 49.45 -65.10
C LEU A 28 20.54 50.83 -65.67
N GLN A 29 19.54 51.62 -66.03
CA GLN A 29 19.70 53.07 -66.18
C GLN A 29 18.43 53.82 -65.76
N CYS A 30 18.63 54.92 -65.02
CA CYS A 30 17.64 55.96 -64.72
C CYS A 30 16.42 55.62 -63.83
N LEU A 31 16.63 54.97 -62.67
CA LEU A 31 15.77 55.17 -61.50
C LEU A 31 16.60 55.40 -60.22
N ALA A 32 16.21 56.37 -59.41
CA ALA A 32 16.97 56.83 -58.24
C ALA A 32 16.82 55.88 -57.01
N PRO A 33 17.83 55.80 -56.13
CA PRO A 33 17.81 54.89 -54.99
C PRO A 33 16.78 55.32 -53.94
N ARG A 34 15.63 54.66 -53.91
CA ARG A 34 14.66 54.75 -52.80
C ARG A 34 15.22 54.00 -51.59
N LEU A 35 15.77 54.74 -50.62
CA LEU A 35 16.18 54.24 -49.30
C LEU A 35 14.97 53.92 -48.40
N SER A 36 14.03 53.11 -48.89
CA SER A 36 12.97 52.52 -48.07
C SER A 36 13.54 51.33 -47.29
N ARG A 37 14.11 51.60 -46.11
CA ARG A 37 14.38 50.56 -45.11
C ARG A 37 13.07 49.83 -44.79
N SER A 38 12.97 48.55 -45.15
CA SER A 38 11.90 47.69 -44.69
C SER A 38 12.10 47.42 -43.20
N MET A 39 11.47 48.25 -42.35
CA MET A 39 11.43 48.07 -40.88
C MET A 39 10.47 46.94 -40.48
N ALA A 40 10.59 45.80 -41.16
CA ALA A 40 9.83 44.58 -40.98
C ALA A 40 10.82 43.45 -40.72
N THR A 41 11.00 43.10 -39.46
CA THR A 41 11.75 41.89 -39.09
C THR A 41 10.89 40.68 -39.44
N GLU A 42 11.19 39.99 -40.53
CA GLU A 42 10.53 38.71 -40.83
C GLU A 42 10.86 37.71 -39.74
N VAL A 43 9.89 37.47 -38.85
CA VAL A 43 9.95 36.35 -37.90
C VAL A 43 9.79 35.08 -38.73
N GLN A 44 10.91 34.41 -38.98
CA GLN A 44 10.91 33.07 -39.55
C GLN A 44 10.14 32.15 -38.60
N LEU A 45 8.89 31.83 -38.96
CA LEU A 45 8.16 30.75 -38.31
C LEU A 45 9.03 29.48 -38.39
N PRO A 46 9.24 28.77 -37.27
CA PRO A 46 10.06 27.56 -37.29
C PRO A 46 9.47 26.60 -38.32
N GLN A 47 10.33 26.07 -39.19
CA GLN A 47 9.92 25.08 -40.20
C GLN A 47 9.20 23.96 -39.47
N SER A 48 7.99 23.64 -39.95
CA SER A 48 7.02 22.82 -39.21
C SER A 48 7.67 21.58 -38.61
N GLU A 49 7.85 21.57 -37.29
CA GLU A 49 8.27 20.37 -36.57
C GLU A 49 7.32 19.25 -36.99
N VAL A 50 7.89 18.13 -37.46
CA VAL A 50 7.11 17.00 -37.97
C VAL A 50 6.10 16.63 -36.90
N TYR A 51 4.81 16.81 -37.21
CA TYR A 51 3.70 16.56 -36.28
C TYR A 51 3.81 15.12 -35.75
N SER A 52 4.45 14.97 -34.59
CA SER A 52 4.47 13.72 -33.85
C SER A 52 3.00 13.37 -33.58
N PRO A 53 2.49 12.25 -34.14
CA PRO A 53 1.05 12.02 -34.21
C PRO A 53 0.52 11.92 -32.78
N PHE A 54 -0.19 12.97 -32.35
CA PHE A 54 -0.65 13.15 -30.97
C PHE A 54 -1.56 11.99 -30.61
N THR A 55 -0.95 10.97 -30.00
CA THR A 55 -1.58 9.68 -29.79
C THR A 55 -2.34 9.79 -28.47
N PRO A 56 -3.68 9.92 -28.51
CA PRO A 56 -4.43 10.29 -27.32
C PRO A 56 -4.25 9.19 -26.27
N THR A 57 -3.64 9.54 -25.13
CA THR A 57 -3.31 8.58 -24.05
C THR A 57 -4.54 7.80 -23.57
N ILE A 58 -5.73 8.39 -23.77
CA ILE A 58 -7.07 7.81 -23.60
C ILE A 58 -7.24 6.43 -24.27
N LEU A 59 -6.58 6.17 -25.41
CA LEU A 59 -6.65 4.88 -26.11
C LEU A 59 -5.59 3.86 -25.66
N ARG A 60 -4.64 4.24 -24.79
CA ARG A 60 -3.62 3.32 -24.29
C ARG A 60 -4.23 2.39 -23.25
N ARG A 61 -4.76 1.25 -23.72
CA ARG A 61 -5.18 0.13 -22.86
C ARG A 61 -4.08 -0.14 -21.81
N PRO A 62 -4.43 -0.33 -20.52
CA PRO A 62 -3.44 -0.70 -19.52
C PRO A 62 -2.75 -2.01 -19.95
N PRO A 63 -1.45 -2.20 -19.62
CA PRO A 63 -0.79 -3.45 -19.90
C PRO A 63 -1.56 -4.60 -19.22
N PRO A 64 -1.61 -5.80 -19.83
CA PRO A 64 -2.27 -6.94 -19.21
C PRO A 64 -1.64 -7.22 -17.83
N PRO A 65 -2.43 -7.56 -16.80
CA PRO A 65 -1.89 -7.83 -15.48
C PRO A 65 -0.92 -9.00 -15.55
N VAL A 66 0.32 -8.79 -15.10
CA VAL A 66 1.32 -9.87 -15.03
C VAL A 66 0.80 -10.96 -14.07
N PRO A 67 0.84 -12.25 -14.45
CA PRO A 67 0.30 -13.31 -13.61
C PRO A 67 1.18 -13.55 -12.38
N ASN A 68 2.50 -13.47 -12.56
CA ASN A 68 3.53 -13.67 -11.56
C ASN A 68 4.41 -12.43 -11.41
N VAL A 69 5.08 -12.34 -10.26
CA VAL A 69 5.94 -11.25 -9.83
C VAL A 69 7.18 -11.83 -9.13
N LEU A 70 8.35 -11.25 -9.38
CA LEU A 70 9.64 -11.76 -8.90
C LEU A 70 10.04 -11.12 -7.55
N ALA A 71 10.35 -11.95 -6.57
CA ALA A 71 10.98 -11.54 -5.32
C ALA A 71 12.40 -12.15 -5.21
N THR A 72 13.39 -11.31 -4.94
CA THR A 72 14.77 -11.74 -4.67
C THR A 72 14.86 -12.40 -3.31
N VAL A 73 15.54 -13.56 -3.24
CA VAL A 73 15.85 -14.26 -2.00
C VAL A 73 17.32 -14.04 -1.64
N TYR A 74 17.56 -13.54 -0.44
CA TYR A 74 18.88 -13.17 0.05
C TYR A 74 19.49 -14.21 1.00
N SER A 75 20.82 -14.24 1.12
CA SER A 75 21.52 -14.87 2.24
C SER A 75 21.44 -14.01 3.50
N PHE A 76 21.48 -14.62 4.68
CA PHE A 76 21.66 -13.91 5.96
C PHE A 76 22.84 -14.57 6.69
N PRO A 77 23.77 -13.82 7.29
CA PRO A 77 23.74 -12.36 7.52
C PRO A 77 24.19 -11.47 6.35
N HIS A 78 24.87 -12.03 5.34
CA HIS A 78 25.62 -11.24 4.33
C HIS A 78 24.77 -10.50 3.28
N MET A 79 23.47 -10.77 3.18
CA MET A 79 22.53 -10.10 2.26
C MET A 79 22.89 -10.19 0.76
N GLU A 80 23.52 -11.29 0.36
CA GLU A 80 23.82 -11.58 -1.04
C GLU A 80 22.55 -12.10 -1.77
N PRO A 81 22.24 -11.65 -2.99
CA PRO A 81 21.08 -12.12 -3.75
C PRO A 81 21.32 -13.51 -4.32
N LEU A 82 20.74 -14.55 -3.71
CA LEU A 82 20.97 -15.96 -4.08
C LEU A 82 20.19 -16.39 -5.33
N ARG A 83 18.95 -15.91 -5.48
CA ARG A 83 18.05 -16.24 -6.61
C ARG A 83 16.80 -15.39 -6.61
N PHE A 84 16.14 -15.31 -7.76
CA PHE A 84 14.75 -14.83 -7.84
C PHE A 84 13.77 -15.97 -7.56
N THR A 85 12.57 -15.60 -7.09
CA THR A 85 11.44 -16.52 -6.87
C THR A 85 10.15 -15.88 -7.34
N GLU A 86 9.34 -16.63 -8.09
CA GLU A 86 8.04 -16.18 -8.58
C GLU A 86 6.93 -16.40 -7.55
N TYR A 87 6.10 -15.38 -7.36
CA TYR A 87 4.84 -15.44 -6.63
C TYR A 87 3.71 -14.89 -7.51
N PRO A 88 2.48 -15.40 -7.41
CA PRO A 88 1.36 -14.86 -8.18
C PRO A 88 1.03 -13.42 -7.73
N ALA A 89 0.68 -12.55 -8.67
CA ALA A 89 0.33 -11.16 -8.39
C ALA A 89 -0.85 -11.02 -7.40
N ASN A 90 -1.74 -12.02 -7.36
CA ASN A 90 -2.84 -12.14 -6.40
C ASN A 90 -2.41 -12.37 -4.93
N GLN A 91 -1.11 -12.52 -4.67
CA GLN A 91 -0.52 -12.67 -3.33
C GLN A 91 0.40 -11.51 -2.93
N LEU A 92 1.34 -11.11 -3.81
CA LEU A 92 2.36 -10.07 -3.49
C LEU A 92 2.25 -8.77 -4.31
N HIS A 93 1.27 -8.63 -5.21
CA HIS A 93 1.11 -7.42 -6.02
C HIS A 93 -0.37 -6.96 -6.12
N LEU A 94 -1.09 -7.04 -5.00
CA LEU A 94 -2.45 -6.50 -4.89
C LEU A 94 -2.46 -4.95 -4.87
N PRO A 95 -3.57 -4.32 -5.32
CA PRO A 95 -3.79 -2.89 -5.13
C PRO A 95 -3.98 -2.56 -3.64
N LEU A 96 -3.46 -1.40 -3.20
CA LEU A 96 -3.53 -0.97 -1.80
C LEU A 96 -4.98 -0.68 -1.39
N ARG A 97 -5.51 -1.47 -0.46
CA ARG A 97 -6.88 -1.34 0.08
C ARG A 97 -6.88 -0.96 1.55
N ARG A 98 -6.82 0.36 1.81
CA ARG A 98 -6.83 0.95 3.17
C ARG A 98 -8.07 0.52 3.97
N ASP A 99 -9.21 0.36 3.31
CA ASP A 99 -10.49 -0.06 3.90
C ASP A 99 -10.45 -1.48 4.48
N ILE A 100 -9.71 -2.39 3.84
CA ILE A 100 -9.53 -3.77 4.31
C ILE A 100 -8.47 -3.83 5.41
N LEU A 101 -7.34 -3.14 5.24
CA LEU A 101 -6.28 -3.07 6.25
C LEU A 101 -6.79 -2.48 7.58
N GLN A 102 -7.58 -1.39 7.52
CA GLN A 102 -8.19 -0.80 8.71
C GLN A 102 -9.11 -1.80 9.44
N ARG A 103 -9.91 -2.58 8.70
CA ARG A 103 -10.81 -3.58 9.30
C ARG A 103 -10.05 -4.72 9.98
N ALA A 104 -8.94 -5.17 9.41
CA ALA A 104 -8.09 -6.19 10.03
C ALA A 104 -7.41 -5.67 11.31
N VAL A 105 -6.75 -4.50 11.25
CA VAL A 105 -6.05 -3.93 12.40
C VAL A 105 -7.02 -3.57 13.55
N VAL A 106 -8.25 -3.14 13.25
CA VAL A 106 -9.28 -2.93 14.29
C VAL A 106 -9.76 -4.26 14.88
N TYR A 107 -10.00 -5.28 14.05
CA TYR A 107 -10.36 -6.63 14.51
C TYR A 107 -9.28 -7.24 15.42
N GLU A 108 -8.01 -7.13 15.02
CA GLU A 108 -6.85 -7.55 15.82
C GLU A 108 -6.78 -6.77 17.15
N ALA A 109 -6.94 -5.44 17.12
CA ALA A 109 -6.90 -4.61 18.32
C ALA A 109 -8.09 -4.86 19.27
N ASP A 110 -9.27 -5.20 18.76
CA ASP A 110 -10.43 -5.60 19.57
C ASP A 110 -10.23 -7.00 20.18
N GLY A 111 -9.67 -7.94 19.43
CA GLY A 111 -9.28 -9.28 19.91
C GLY A 111 -8.25 -9.22 21.04
N HIS A 112 -7.19 -8.43 20.85
CA HIS A 112 -6.16 -8.17 21.87
C HIS A 112 -6.70 -7.49 23.14
N ARG A 113 -7.79 -6.71 23.03
CA ARG A 113 -8.48 -6.12 24.20
C ARG A 113 -9.35 -7.14 24.93
N GLY A 114 -9.91 -8.10 24.20
CA GLY A 114 -10.67 -9.24 24.72
C GLY A 114 -11.68 -8.88 25.81
N MET A 115 -11.60 -9.60 26.94
CA MET A 115 -12.47 -9.37 28.09
C MET A 115 -12.04 -8.11 28.86
N ARG A 116 -12.78 -7.01 28.72
CA ARG A 116 -12.55 -5.78 29.47
C ARG A 116 -13.00 -5.95 30.92
N THR A 117 -12.07 -6.00 31.87
CA THR A 117 -12.37 -6.21 33.32
C THR A 117 -13.00 -4.99 34.04
N ALA A 118 -13.10 -3.83 33.38
CA ALA A 118 -13.57 -2.59 34.00
C ALA A 118 -15.04 -2.70 34.48
N ASN A 119 -15.24 -2.68 35.79
CA ASN A 119 -16.53 -2.82 36.46
C ASN A 119 -16.85 -1.58 37.31
N THR A 120 -18.12 -1.20 37.41
CA THR A 120 -18.59 -0.13 38.28
C THR A 120 -19.94 -0.51 38.88
N LYS A 121 -20.13 -0.21 40.17
CA LYS A 121 -21.33 -0.62 40.92
C LYS A 121 -22.57 0.15 40.45
N TRP A 122 -23.56 -0.58 39.94
CA TRP A 122 -24.90 -0.09 39.68
C TRP A 122 -25.66 0.13 41.01
N ARG A 123 -26.76 0.89 40.96
CA ARG A 123 -27.59 1.21 42.15
C ARG A 123 -28.16 0.00 42.89
N SER A 124 -28.24 -1.16 42.24
CA SER A 124 -28.59 -2.45 42.85
C SER A 124 -27.45 -2.97 43.74
N GLU A 125 -26.24 -3.02 43.18
CA GLU A 125 -24.99 -3.58 43.73
C GLU A 125 -24.31 -2.70 44.80
N VAL A 126 -24.66 -1.42 44.88
CA VAL A 126 -24.18 -0.55 45.96
C VAL A 126 -24.74 -1.02 47.31
N HIS A 127 -23.88 -1.05 48.33
CA HIS A 127 -24.27 -1.45 49.67
C HIS A 127 -25.15 -0.38 50.33
N GLY A 128 -26.39 -0.73 50.67
CA GLY A 128 -27.30 0.16 51.37
C GLY A 128 -28.77 -0.19 51.24
N SER A 129 -29.55 0.31 52.20
CA SER A 129 -31.01 0.16 52.23
C SER A 129 -31.68 0.74 50.99
N SER A 130 -32.64 -0.02 50.46
CA SER A 130 -33.63 0.39 49.46
C SER A 130 -34.78 1.20 50.04
N ARG A 131 -34.84 1.40 51.38
CA ARG A 131 -35.90 2.21 52.01
C ARG A 131 -35.85 3.63 51.46
N LYS A 132 -37.02 4.14 51.09
CA LYS A 132 -37.22 5.54 50.69
C LYS A 132 -36.77 6.47 51.82
N ILE A 133 -35.93 7.46 51.49
CA ILE A 133 -35.29 8.35 52.46
C ILE A 133 -36.33 9.17 53.24
N ARG A 134 -37.39 9.65 52.56
CA ARG A 134 -38.44 10.49 53.17
C ARG A 134 -39.79 10.43 52.43
N PRO A 135 -40.89 10.94 53.02
CA PRO A 135 -42.23 10.92 52.40
C PRO A 135 -42.34 11.59 51.02
N GLN A 136 -43.40 11.24 50.28
CA GLN A 136 -43.66 11.68 48.90
C GLN A 136 -44.06 13.16 48.76
N LYS A 137 -44.58 13.76 49.84
CA LYS A 137 -45.02 15.16 49.99
C LYS A 137 -44.60 15.68 51.38
N GLY A 138 -44.96 16.91 51.73
CA GLY A 138 -44.84 17.45 53.10
C GLY A 138 -43.43 17.78 53.63
N THR A 139 -42.37 17.66 52.81
CA THR A 139 -40.97 17.83 53.26
C THR A 139 -40.19 18.94 52.53
N GLY A 140 -40.87 19.83 51.79
CA GLY A 140 -40.31 21.02 51.13
C GLY A 140 -39.25 20.81 50.03
N ARG A 141 -38.64 19.62 49.93
CA ARG A 141 -37.44 19.37 49.11
C ARG A 141 -37.74 18.44 47.92
N ALA A 142 -37.04 18.62 46.79
CA ALA A 142 -37.23 17.85 45.54
C ALA A 142 -37.22 16.32 45.76
N ARG A 143 -38.27 15.60 45.32
CA ARG A 143 -38.60 14.21 45.72
C ARG A 143 -37.41 13.24 45.57
N LEU A 144 -37.29 12.30 46.52
CA LEU A 144 -36.17 11.36 46.57
C LEU A 144 -36.62 9.92 46.87
N GLY A 145 -35.90 8.95 46.30
CA GLY A 145 -36.07 7.52 46.52
C GLY A 145 -35.18 6.97 47.64
N ASP A 146 -34.47 5.90 47.33
CA ASP A 146 -33.44 5.23 48.12
C ASP A 146 -32.07 5.95 48.09
N LYS A 147 -31.19 5.61 49.04
CA LYS A 147 -29.85 6.22 49.13
C LYS A 147 -28.86 5.80 48.04
N LYS A 148 -29.22 4.81 47.20
CA LYS A 148 -28.36 4.24 46.16
C LYS A 148 -28.52 4.90 44.78
N SER A 149 -29.42 5.88 44.67
CA SER A 149 -29.67 6.63 43.44
C SER A 149 -28.39 7.30 42.90
N PRO A 150 -28.12 7.27 41.58
CA PRO A 150 -26.95 7.93 40.96
C PRO A 150 -26.88 9.44 41.17
N MET A 151 -28.00 10.08 41.54
CA MET A 151 -28.06 11.51 41.84
C MET A 151 -27.50 11.86 43.23
N LEU A 152 -27.10 10.87 44.03
CA LEU A 152 -26.62 11.04 45.41
C LEU A 152 -25.14 10.70 45.53
N ARG A 153 -24.42 11.41 46.39
CA ARG A 153 -23.06 11.03 46.80
C ARG A 153 -23.09 9.65 47.46
N GLY A 154 -22.25 8.73 46.99
CA GLY A 154 -22.26 7.32 47.41
C GLY A 154 -23.34 6.45 46.74
N GLY A 155 -24.08 6.98 45.76
CA GLY A 155 -24.95 6.20 44.88
C GLY A 155 -24.18 5.32 43.88
N GLY A 156 -24.91 4.45 43.17
CA GLY A 156 -24.33 3.67 42.07
C GLY A 156 -24.20 4.50 40.80
N VAL A 157 -23.26 4.16 39.91
CA VAL A 157 -23.03 4.93 38.67
C VAL A 157 -24.02 4.49 37.58
N ALA A 158 -24.74 5.46 37.01
CA ALA A 158 -25.60 5.24 35.85
C ALA A 158 -24.74 5.04 34.59
N PHE A 159 -25.02 4.00 33.80
CA PHE A 159 -24.29 3.65 32.57
C PHE A 159 -22.76 3.51 32.74
N GLY A 160 -22.28 3.25 33.96
CA GLY A 160 -20.87 2.96 34.23
C GLY A 160 -20.42 1.64 33.57
N PRO A 161 -19.11 1.49 33.30
CA PRO A 161 -18.59 0.31 32.61
C PRO A 161 -18.87 -0.98 33.37
N LYS A 162 -19.14 -2.03 32.60
CA LYS A 162 -19.33 -3.41 33.08
C LYS A 162 -18.37 -4.34 32.37
N PRO A 163 -17.95 -5.46 33.01
CA PRO A 163 -17.16 -6.47 32.35
C PRO A 163 -17.88 -7.01 31.13
N ARG A 164 -17.21 -6.98 29.98
CA ARG A 164 -17.74 -7.47 28.72
C ARG A 164 -16.62 -7.81 27.77
N ASP A 165 -16.91 -8.74 26.85
CA ASP A 165 -16.06 -8.92 25.69
C ASP A 165 -16.08 -7.66 24.81
N MET A 166 -14.92 -7.36 24.23
CA MET A 166 -14.68 -6.31 23.25
C MET A 166 -14.50 -6.89 21.84
N SER A 167 -14.32 -8.21 21.69
CA SER A 167 -14.00 -8.85 20.41
C SER A 167 -15.05 -8.55 19.33
N THR A 168 -14.56 -8.23 18.14
CA THR A 168 -15.39 -8.05 16.94
C THR A 168 -15.18 -9.23 15.99
N LYS A 169 -16.07 -9.42 15.00
CA LYS A 169 -16.02 -10.57 14.07
C LYS A 169 -15.74 -10.10 12.65
N LEU A 170 -14.65 -10.59 12.08
CA LEU A 170 -14.26 -10.34 10.68
C LEU A 170 -14.38 -11.64 9.86
N PRO A 171 -15.00 -11.64 8.66
CA PRO A 171 -15.03 -12.82 7.80
C PRO A 171 -13.62 -13.21 7.34
N ARG A 172 -13.23 -14.48 7.49
CA ARG A 172 -11.87 -14.98 7.17
C ARG A 172 -11.34 -14.50 5.82
N LYS A 173 -12.17 -14.52 4.77
CA LYS A 173 -11.78 -14.06 3.42
C LYS A 173 -11.40 -12.58 3.32
N ILE A 174 -11.90 -11.72 4.22
CA ILE A 174 -11.50 -10.31 4.31
C ILE A 174 -10.17 -10.19 5.07
N TYR A 175 -9.98 -11.01 6.11
CA TYR A 175 -8.72 -11.07 6.86
C TYR A 175 -7.56 -11.60 6.00
N ASP A 176 -7.78 -12.72 5.30
CA ASP A 176 -6.84 -13.31 4.33
C ASP A 176 -6.49 -12.35 3.18
N LEU A 177 -7.40 -11.43 2.83
CA LEU A 177 -7.16 -10.36 1.86
C LEU A 177 -6.40 -9.19 2.47
N ALA A 178 -6.58 -8.89 3.75
CA ALA A 178 -5.77 -7.89 4.47
C ALA A 178 -4.29 -8.32 4.53
N TRP A 179 -4.03 -9.57 4.92
CA TRP A 179 -2.69 -10.17 4.94
C TRP A 179 -1.92 -9.97 3.63
N ARG A 180 -2.49 -10.44 2.51
CA ARG A 180 -1.87 -10.26 1.19
C ARG A 180 -1.79 -8.81 0.75
N THR A 181 -2.74 -7.95 1.16
CA THR A 181 -2.67 -6.50 0.88
C THR A 181 -1.51 -5.83 1.64
N ALA A 182 -1.25 -6.23 2.89
CA ALA A 182 -0.13 -5.72 3.69
C ALA A 182 1.23 -6.19 3.14
N LEU A 183 1.37 -7.49 2.83
CA LEU A 183 2.56 -8.03 2.18
C LEU A 183 2.79 -7.39 0.80
N SER A 184 1.73 -7.21 -0.01
CA SER A 184 1.82 -6.50 -1.30
C SER A 184 2.22 -5.04 -1.15
N TYR A 185 1.79 -4.37 -0.08
CA TYR A 185 2.18 -2.98 0.19
C TYR A 185 3.68 -2.86 0.53
N ARG A 186 4.22 -3.77 1.35
CA ARG A 186 5.67 -3.83 1.66
C ARG A 186 6.50 -4.24 0.46
N TYR A 187 6.07 -5.25 -0.31
CA TYR A 187 6.71 -5.65 -1.55
C TYR A 187 6.82 -4.47 -2.52
N ARG A 188 5.71 -3.76 -2.76
CA ARG A 188 5.68 -2.59 -3.66
C ARG A 188 6.46 -1.37 -3.18
N ARG A 189 6.91 -1.34 -1.91
CA ARG A 189 7.81 -0.32 -1.34
C ARG A 189 9.27 -0.76 -1.29
N GLY A 190 9.60 -2.01 -1.63
CA GLY A 190 10.94 -2.59 -1.41
C GLY A 190 11.24 -2.90 0.06
N GLU A 191 10.22 -2.93 0.92
CA GLU A 191 10.34 -3.11 2.37
C GLU A 191 10.16 -4.56 2.81
N LEU A 192 9.71 -5.44 1.91
CA LEU A 192 9.62 -6.88 2.13
C LEU A 192 10.92 -7.54 1.65
N ILE A 193 11.76 -7.96 2.57
CA ILE A 193 13.05 -8.60 2.31
C ILE A 193 12.91 -10.10 2.58
N VAL A 194 13.08 -10.92 1.54
CA VAL A 194 12.93 -12.37 1.63
C VAL A 194 14.29 -13.02 1.83
N VAL A 195 14.48 -13.74 2.93
CA VAL A 195 15.74 -14.41 3.30
C VAL A 195 15.59 -15.93 3.10
N GLN A 196 16.62 -16.62 2.61
CA GLN A 196 16.53 -18.06 2.35
C GLN A 196 16.32 -18.89 3.64
N LYS A 197 17.12 -18.58 4.67
CA LYS A 197 17.05 -19.14 6.02
C LYS A 197 17.70 -18.14 6.97
N ILE A 198 17.13 -17.91 8.13
CA ILE A 198 17.80 -17.24 9.26
C ILE A 198 18.53 -18.33 10.05
N ALA A 199 19.80 -18.12 10.36
CA ALA A 199 20.55 -19.00 11.25
C ALA A 199 20.46 -18.49 12.69
N ASP A 200 20.46 -19.41 13.67
CA ASP A 200 20.87 -19.05 15.02
C ASP A 200 22.27 -18.43 14.95
N ILE A 201 22.46 -17.34 15.70
CA ILE A 201 23.77 -16.71 15.84
C ILE A 201 24.59 -17.58 16.80
N GLU A 202 25.85 -17.90 16.46
CA GLU A 202 26.70 -18.71 17.32
C GLU A 202 26.99 -17.99 18.66
N ASN A 203 27.25 -16.69 18.58
CA ASN A 203 27.41 -15.79 19.72
C ASN A 203 26.10 -15.04 20.07
N GLU A 204 25.89 -14.71 21.34
CA GLU A 204 24.77 -13.89 21.82
C GLU A 204 25.02 -12.37 21.72
N ASP A 205 26.01 -11.95 20.92
CA ASP A 205 26.48 -10.58 20.82
C ASP A 205 25.43 -9.64 20.20
N SER A 206 24.64 -8.99 21.06
CA SER A 206 23.74 -7.88 20.70
C SER A 206 24.40 -6.84 19.80
N ARG A 207 25.68 -6.51 20.06
CA ARG A 207 26.52 -5.60 19.27
C ARG A 207 26.74 -6.05 17.82
N TRP A 208 26.85 -7.35 17.56
CA TRP A 208 26.99 -7.90 16.20
C TRP A 208 25.67 -7.76 15.43
N MET A 209 24.55 -8.00 16.10
CA MET A 209 23.22 -7.74 15.52
C MET A 209 22.97 -6.25 15.27
N GLU A 210 23.46 -5.35 16.14
CA GLU A 210 23.46 -3.90 15.92
C GLU A 210 24.30 -3.51 14.69
N GLN A 211 25.48 -4.09 14.50
CA GLN A 211 26.32 -3.85 13.33
C GLN A 211 25.62 -4.29 12.03
N ILE A 212 24.99 -5.47 12.01
CA ILE A 212 24.18 -5.93 10.86
C ILE A 212 22.99 -5.00 10.60
N MET A 213 22.31 -4.55 11.67
CA MET A 213 21.19 -3.61 11.58
C MET A 213 21.62 -2.22 11.08
N GLN A 214 22.83 -1.78 11.39
CA GLN A 214 23.39 -0.52 10.91
C GLN A 214 23.84 -0.64 9.45
N TRP A 215 24.61 -1.69 9.10
CA TRP A 215 25.15 -1.92 7.76
C TRP A 215 24.05 -2.05 6.69
N ASN A 216 22.95 -2.74 7.02
CA ASN A 216 21.82 -2.91 6.10
C ASN A 216 20.79 -1.75 6.17
N HIS A 217 21.08 -0.68 6.92
CA HIS A 217 20.14 0.42 7.21
C HIS A 217 18.80 -0.06 7.79
N TRP A 218 18.78 -1.13 8.58
CA TRP A 218 17.58 -1.73 9.17
C TRP A 218 17.21 -1.17 10.55
N GLY A 219 18.05 -0.32 11.11
CA GLY A 219 17.97 0.17 12.49
C GLY A 219 16.85 1.19 12.78
N LYS A 220 16.97 1.83 13.95
CA LYS A 220 16.00 2.79 14.48
C LYS A 220 15.71 3.95 13.52
N GLU A 221 16.74 4.51 12.92
CA GLU A 221 16.64 5.73 12.10
C GLU A 221 15.81 5.50 10.82
N ASP A 222 15.81 4.26 10.32
CA ASP A 222 15.00 3.81 9.18
C ASP A 222 13.61 3.26 9.58
N GLY A 223 13.15 3.53 10.82
CA GLY A 223 11.82 3.13 11.30
C GLY A 223 11.74 1.73 11.93
N ARG A 224 12.88 1.09 12.22
CA ARG A 224 13.02 -0.29 12.75
C ARG A 224 12.65 -1.39 11.75
N SER A 225 13.08 -2.62 12.03
CA SER A 225 12.77 -3.79 11.19
C SER A 225 12.14 -4.95 11.95
N LEU A 226 11.13 -5.59 11.37
CA LEU A 226 10.53 -6.84 11.84
C LEU A 226 11.33 -8.01 11.26
N ILE A 227 11.77 -8.93 12.09
CA ILE A 227 12.36 -10.21 11.67
C ILE A 227 11.34 -11.33 11.96
N VAL A 228 11.02 -12.12 10.93
CA VAL A 228 10.04 -13.21 10.99
C VAL A 228 10.72 -14.55 10.71
N SER A 229 10.75 -15.41 11.73
CA SER A 229 11.39 -16.73 11.71
C SER A 229 10.38 -17.87 11.74
N ARG A 230 10.69 -18.99 11.07
CA ARG A 230 9.92 -20.24 11.18
C ARG A 230 10.14 -21.01 12.48
N ARG A 231 11.19 -20.67 13.24
CA ARG A 231 11.62 -21.38 14.44
C ARG A 231 11.87 -20.40 15.58
N VAL A 232 11.67 -20.88 16.81
CA VAL A 232 12.19 -20.24 18.01
C VAL A 232 13.73 -20.21 17.91
N MET A 233 14.31 -19.03 17.74
CA MET A 233 15.77 -18.82 17.66
C MET A 233 16.16 -18.03 18.93
N PRO A 234 16.44 -18.70 20.08
CA PRO A 234 16.47 -18.04 21.39
C PRO A 234 17.54 -16.96 21.47
N LYS A 235 18.76 -17.22 20.98
CA LYS A 235 19.87 -16.25 20.95
C LYS A 235 19.52 -15.00 20.15
N LEU A 236 18.87 -15.16 18.99
CA LEU A 236 18.42 -14.06 18.14
C LEU A 236 17.28 -13.26 18.80
N TYR A 237 16.36 -13.94 19.47
CA TYR A 237 15.28 -13.31 20.23
C TYR A 237 15.83 -12.48 21.40
N GLU A 238 16.77 -13.01 22.18
CA GLU A 238 17.39 -12.30 23.31
C GLU A 238 18.30 -11.15 22.86
N ALA A 239 19.06 -11.31 21.77
CA ALA A 239 19.89 -10.25 21.20
C ALA A 239 19.09 -9.03 20.73
N LEU A 240 17.85 -9.23 20.24
CA LEU A 240 16.96 -8.17 19.76
C LEU A 240 15.94 -7.72 20.81
N ASN A 241 15.07 -8.61 21.27
CA ASN A 241 13.99 -8.26 22.21
C ASN A 241 14.49 -8.05 23.65
N GLY A 242 15.70 -8.53 23.98
CA GLY A 242 16.35 -8.40 25.29
C GLY A 242 16.34 -9.70 26.09
N GLY A 243 17.51 -10.09 26.57
CA GLY A 243 17.69 -11.17 27.55
C GLY A 243 17.48 -10.69 28.99
N LYS A 244 17.67 -11.58 29.97
CA LYS A 244 17.58 -11.25 31.40
C LYS A 244 18.74 -10.38 31.91
N GLU A 245 19.89 -10.46 31.24
CA GLU A 245 21.18 -9.96 31.75
C GLU A 245 21.73 -8.77 30.95
N GLN A 246 21.32 -8.60 29.69
CA GLN A 246 21.74 -7.49 28.83
C GLN A 246 20.53 -6.84 28.13
N PRO A 247 20.51 -5.50 28.00
CA PRO A 247 19.50 -4.81 27.20
C PRO A 247 19.72 -5.12 25.71
N GLY A 248 18.77 -5.83 25.10
CA GLY A 248 18.82 -6.17 23.68
C GLY A 248 18.64 -4.97 22.76
N CYS A 249 19.00 -5.14 21.48
CA CYS A 249 18.98 -4.08 20.47
C CYS A 249 17.57 -3.73 19.94
N GLY A 250 16.52 -3.89 20.75
CA GLY A 250 15.10 -3.71 20.40
C GLY A 250 14.71 -2.29 19.99
N ARG A 251 15.64 -1.35 20.12
CA ARG A 251 15.59 -0.01 19.48
C ARG A 251 15.63 -0.11 17.95
N HIS A 252 16.28 -1.14 17.40
CA HIS A 252 16.55 -1.35 15.98
C HIS A 252 15.56 -2.32 15.31
N GLY A 253 15.07 -3.33 16.01
CA GLY A 253 14.14 -4.30 15.44
C GLY A 253 13.45 -5.19 16.47
N ILE A 254 12.52 -6.02 15.99
CA ILE A 254 11.75 -6.98 16.80
C ILE A 254 11.79 -8.34 16.10
N VAL A 255 11.97 -9.42 16.85
CA VAL A 255 11.82 -10.80 16.34
C VAL A 255 10.44 -11.34 16.70
N LYS A 256 9.74 -11.92 15.71
CA LYS A 256 8.51 -12.71 15.88
C LYS A 256 8.58 -14.04 15.13
N GLU A 257 7.76 -14.99 15.55
CA GLU A 257 7.60 -16.29 14.90
C GLU A 257 6.50 -16.25 13.84
N GLU A 258 6.52 -17.17 12.87
CA GLU A 258 5.50 -17.27 11.81
C GLU A 258 4.06 -17.54 12.31
N ALA A 259 3.90 -17.89 13.59
CA ALA A 259 2.63 -18.15 14.25
C ALA A 259 2.16 -17.04 15.23
N ASP A 260 3.03 -16.08 15.57
CA ASP A 260 2.74 -14.94 16.47
C ASP A 260 2.90 -13.61 15.70
N ILE A 261 2.27 -13.50 14.53
CA ILE A 261 2.40 -12.31 13.68
C ILE A 261 1.02 -11.81 13.24
N ASP A 262 0.79 -10.51 13.34
CA ASP A 262 -0.46 -9.84 12.94
C ASP A 262 -0.31 -9.04 11.62
N VAL A 263 -1.44 -8.70 10.99
CA VAL A 263 -1.49 -7.67 9.93
C VAL A 263 -1.00 -6.32 10.48
N LYS A 264 -1.30 -6.01 11.74
CA LYS A 264 -0.72 -4.87 12.48
C LYS A 264 0.81 -4.87 12.43
N ASP A 265 1.48 -5.99 12.75
CA ASP A 265 2.94 -6.03 12.86
C ASP A 265 3.62 -5.81 11.50
N LEU A 266 3.06 -6.39 10.43
CA LEU A 266 3.46 -6.11 9.05
C LEU A 266 3.33 -4.63 8.67
N LEU A 267 2.56 -3.82 9.42
CA LEU A 267 2.30 -2.41 9.15
C LEU A 267 2.95 -1.44 10.15
N GLU A 268 3.49 -1.91 11.28
CA GLU A 268 4.05 -1.03 12.33
C GLU A 268 5.50 -0.58 12.05
N LEU A 269 6.38 -1.48 11.61
CA LEU A 269 7.82 -1.20 11.49
C LEU A 269 8.22 -0.66 10.11
N GLY A 270 9.45 -0.19 9.94
CA GLY A 270 9.97 0.30 8.66
C GLY A 270 10.07 -0.79 7.59
N ARG A 271 10.71 -1.93 7.91
CA ARG A 271 10.89 -3.07 6.99
C ARG A 271 10.46 -4.40 7.61
N VAL A 272 10.22 -5.40 6.76
CA VAL A 272 9.88 -6.78 7.14
C VAL A 272 10.86 -7.74 6.47
N VAL A 273 11.72 -8.35 7.28
CA VAL A 273 12.68 -9.39 6.90
C VAL A 273 12.08 -10.74 7.26
N ILE A 274 11.82 -11.60 6.28
CA ILE A 274 11.08 -12.85 6.48
C ILE A 274 11.79 -14.05 5.84
N GLU A 275 11.83 -15.18 6.54
CA GLU A 275 12.25 -16.45 5.92
C GLU A 275 11.32 -16.81 4.76
N LYS A 276 11.88 -17.22 3.63
CA LYS A 276 11.10 -17.66 2.46
C LYS A 276 10.10 -18.75 2.82
N ARG A 277 10.48 -19.67 3.73
CA ARG A 277 9.61 -20.75 4.21
C ARG A 277 8.39 -20.23 4.99
N SER A 278 8.54 -19.15 5.76
CA SER A 278 7.45 -18.50 6.48
C SER A 278 6.57 -17.66 5.55
N LEU A 279 7.16 -16.95 4.59
CA LEU A 279 6.39 -16.26 3.54
C LEU A 279 5.57 -17.26 2.72
N ASP A 280 6.18 -18.37 2.30
CA ASP A 280 5.49 -19.49 1.62
C ASP A 280 4.37 -20.09 2.49
N ALA A 281 4.48 -20.08 3.83
CA ALA A 281 3.45 -20.60 4.75
C ALA A 281 2.28 -19.62 4.94
N ILE A 282 2.57 -18.36 5.30
CA ILE A 282 1.60 -17.29 5.49
C ILE A 282 0.76 -17.07 4.21
N LEU A 283 1.39 -17.10 3.03
CA LEU A 283 0.68 -16.98 1.75
C LEU A 283 -0.21 -18.19 1.40
N ARG A 284 0.04 -19.36 1.97
CA ARG A 284 -0.84 -20.55 1.83
C ARG A 284 -2.03 -20.47 2.77
N GLU A 285 -1.82 -20.14 4.04
CA GLU A 285 -2.87 -19.94 5.05
C GLU A 285 -3.90 -18.89 4.59
N HIS A 286 -3.41 -17.74 4.13
CA HIS A 286 -4.25 -16.59 3.75
C HIS A 286 -4.68 -16.60 2.27
N SER A 287 -5.03 -17.78 1.75
CA SER A 287 -5.47 -17.99 0.35
C SER A 287 -6.92 -18.47 0.21
N SER A 288 -7.75 -18.42 1.27
CA SER A 288 -9.09 -19.05 1.27
C SER A 288 -10.15 -18.37 0.38
N ASP A 289 -9.86 -17.17 -0.12
CA ASP A 289 -10.67 -16.46 -1.13
C ASP A 289 -10.32 -16.90 -2.57
N LEU A 290 -9.03 -17.07 -2.87
CA LEU A 290 -8.52 -17.56 -4.15
C LEU A 290 -8.96 -19.01 -4.40
N ASN A 291 -8.97 -19.82 -3.34
CA ASN A 291 -9.45 -21.20 -3.34
C ASN A 291 -10.98 -21.30 -3.40
N ARG A 292 -11.57 -20.74 -4.47
CA ARG A 292 -12.93 -21.08 -4.91
C ARG A 292 -12.95 -22.56 -5.31
N ARG A 293 -13.35 -23.43 -4.37
CA ARG A 293 -14.01 -24.69 -4.74
C ARG A 293 -15.19 -24.30 -5.64
N VAL A 294 -15.07 -24.56 -6.95
CA VAL A 294 -16.23 -24.58 -7.83
C VAL A 294 -17.19 -25.60 -7.22
N PRO A 295 -18.45 -25.25 -6.90
CA PRO A 295 -19.39 -26.25 -6.44
C PRO A 295 -19.54 -27.25 -7.57
N SER A 296 -19.12 -28.50 -7.33
CA SER A 296 -19.23 -29.59 -8.29
C SER A 296 -20.67 -29.64 -8.77
N ALA A 297 -20.90 -29.31 -10.04
CA ALA A 297 -22.24 -29.14 -10.57
C ALA A 297 -23.05 -30.40 -10.25
N VAL A 298 -24.15 -30.25 -9.52
CA VAL A 298 -25.01 -31.37 -9.14
C VAL A 298 -25.48 -32.03 -10.43
N ARG A 299 -24.93 -33.21 -10.72
CA ARG A 299 -25.47 -34.09 -11.75
C ARG A 299 -26.88 -34.45 -11.28
N ARG A 300 -27.86 -33.89 -11.99
CA ARG A 300 -29.27 -34.27 -11.87
C ARG A 300 -29.47 -35.68 -12.42
#